data_AF-A0A0F9BWY4-F1
#
_entry.id   AF-A0A0F9BWY4-F1
#
_cell.length_a   1.000
_cell.length_b   1.000
_cell.length_c   1.000
_cell.angle_alpha   90.00
_cell.angle_beta   90.00
_cell.angle_gamma   90.00
#
_symmetry.space_group_name_H-M   'P 1'
#
loop_
_entity.id
_entity.type
_entity.pdbx_description
1 polymer ?
#
loop_
_entity_poly.entity_id
_entity_poly.type
_entity_poly.pdbx_seq_one_letter_code
_entity_poly.pdbx_strand_id
1 'polypeptide(L)'
;MGRDLLIAAKVDLYTESCNACGILFAMPAEMNRRLRDDGGTFYCPNGHSLHYVDTTAKKLEAAERQLKAAQANADFYCHQRDGALESLNAANKETRRLKRRAHAGVCPDCNRHFVNVERHMKSKHGTPLEPVA
;
A
#
# COMPACT_ATOMS: atom_id res chain seq x y z
N MET A 1 52.28 -14.47 -49.38
CA MET A 1 51.42 -13.26 -49.46
C MET A 1 50.52 -13.27 -48.24
N GLY A 2 50.90 -12.56 -47.17
CA GLY A 2 50.06 -12.44 -45.97
C GLY A 2 48.93 -11.44 -46.22
N ARG A 3 47.69 -11.81 -45.90
CA ARG A 3 46.53 -10.90 -45.97
C ARG A 3 46.40 -10.22 -44.62
N ASP A 4 46.77 -8.95 -44.56
CA ASP A 4 46.51 -8.14 -43.38
C ASP A 4 45.02 -7.77 -43.35
N LEU A 5 44.36 -8.05 -42.23
CA LEU A 5 42.99 -7.65 -41.96
C LEU A 5 43.03 -6.42 -41.05
N LEU A 6 42.59 -5.27 -41.56
CA LEU A 6 42.41 -4.07 -40.76
C LEU A 6 41.03 -4.08 -40.10
N ILE A 7 41.00 -3.96 -38.77
CA ILE A 7 39.79 -3.75 -37.99
C ILE A 7 39.84 -2.33 -37.43
N ALA A 8 38.86 -1.51 -37.79
CA ALA A 8 38.65 -0.19 -37.22
C ALA A 8 37.40 -0.22 -36.34
N ALA A 9 37.51 0.30 -35.10
CA ALA A 9 36.40 0.42 -34.17
C ALA A 9 36.33 1.85 -33.61
N LYS A 10 35.12 2.37 -33.47
CA LYS A 10 34.85 3.64 -32.80
C LYS A 10 34.32 3.34 -31.38
N VAL A 11 34.90 3.99 -30.38
CA VAL A 11 34.46 3.88 -28.98
C VAL A 11 34.21 5.28 -28.45
N ASP A 12 33.00 5.53 -27.96
CA ASP A 12 32.68 6.76 -27.26
C ASP A 12 33.04 6.60 -25.78
N LEU A 13 33.78 7.57 -25.24
CA LEU A 13 34.25 7.56 -23.86
C LEU A 13 33.47 8.56 -23.02
N TYR A 14 33.15 8.16 -21.79
CA TYR A 14 32.55 8.99 -20.77
C TYR A 14 33.57 9.23 -19.65
N THR A 15 33.77 10.50 -19.30
CA THR A 15 34.69 10.90 -18.24
C THR A 15 33.98 10.94 -16.89
N GLU A 16 34.60 10.37 -15.87
CA GLU A 16 34.10 10.33 -14.49
C GLU A 16 35.26 10.61 -13.52
N SER A 17 34.94 11.16 -12.36
CA SER A 17 35.91 11.39 -11.28
C SER A 17 35.70 10.39 -10.15
N CYS A 18 36.78 9.83 -9.63
CA CYS A 18 36.70 8.98 -8.45
C CYS A 18 36.28 9.80 -7.21
N ASN A 19 35.24 9.37 -6.51
CA ASN A 19 34.77 10.08 -5.30
C ASN A 19 35.76 9.99 -4.12
N ALA A 20 36.67 9.02 -4.11
CA ALA A 20 37.61 8.77 -3.02
C ALA A 20 38.95 9.51 -3.23
N CYS A 21 39.53 9.42 -4.43
CA CYS A 21 40.84 10.02 -4.73
C CYS A 21 40.80 11.19 -5.72
N GLY A 22 39.64 11.52 -6.29
CA GLY A 22 39.47 12.67 -7.19
C GLY A 22 40.06 12.51 -8.59
N ILE A 23 40.66 11.36 -8.94
CA ILE A 23 41.25 11.17 -10.26
C ILE A 23 40.18 11.21 -11.35
N LEU A 24 40.44 11.97 -12.42
CA LEU A 24 39.63 11.97 -13.63
C LEU A 24 40.05 10.80 -14.51
N PHE A 25 39.11 9.98 -14.92
CA PHE A 25 39.34 8.85 -15.82
C PHE A 25 38.17 8.71 -16.80
N ALA A 26 38.36 7.87 -17.83
CA ALA A 26 37.36 7.62 -18.84
C ALA A 26 37.03 6.14 -18.92
N MET A 27 35.77 5.83 -19.20
CA MET A 27 35.27 4.48 -19.47
C MET A 27 34.38 4.49 -20.72
N PRO A 28 34.17 3.34 -21.39
CA PRO A 28 33.22 3.27 -22.50
C PRO A 28 31.84 3.77 -22.09
N ALA A 29 31.22 4.61 -22.92
CA ALA A 29 29.90 5.20 -22.63
C ALA A 29 28.82 4.11 -22.43
N GLU A 30 28.95 2.96 -23.11
CA GLU A 30 28.06 1.83 -22.89
C GLU A 30 28.20 1.22 -21.49
N MET A 31 29.43 1.09 -20.97
CA MET A 31 29.67 0.65 -19.61
C MET A 31 29.06 1.61 -18.60
N ASN A 32 29.23 2.92 -18.81
CA ASN A 32 28.63 3.94 -17.94
C ASN A 32 27.10 3.83 -17.90
N ARG A 33 26.44 3.67 -19.05
CA ARG A 33 24.98 3.48 -19.13
C ARG A 33 24.52 2.25 -18.36
N ARG A 34 25.12 1.08 -18.61
CA ARG A 34 24.78 -0.16 -17.89
C ARG A 34 24.93 -0.01 -16.37
N LEU A 35 26.03 0.61 -15.92
CA LEU A 35 26.26 0.85 -14.49
C LEU A 35 25.22 1.81 -13.88
N ARG A 36 24.70 2.78 -14.64
CA ARG A 36 23.65 3.70 -14.17
C ARG A 36 22.27 3.06 -14.23
N ASP A 37 22.02 2.16 -15.18
CA ASP A 37 20.72 1.54 -15.35
C ASP A 37 20.54 0.36 -14.38
N ASP A 38 21.47 -0.59 -14.44
CA ASP A 38 21.41 -1.85 -13.70
C ASP A 38 22.14 -1.75 -12.36
N GLY A 39 23.12 -0.87 -12.26
CA GLY A 39 24.05 -0.82 -11.13
C GLY A 39 25.29 -1.67 -11.36
N GLY A 40 26.00 -1.94 -10.28
CA GLY A 40 27.25 -2.69 -10.28
C GLY A 40 28.42 -1.89 -9.72
N THR A 41 29.49 -2.62 -9.44
CA THR A 41 30.72 -2.07 -8.91
C THR A 41 31.75 -1.93 -10.02
N PHE A 42 32.41 -0.78 -10.08
CA PHE A 42 33.53 -0.52 -10.96
C PHE A 42 34.67 0.12 -10.16
N TYR A 43 35.85 0.23 -10.77
CA TYR A 43 37.04 0.68 -10.08
C TYR A 43 37.66 1.87 -10.79
N CYS A 44 38.15 2.83 -10.00
CA CYS A 44 39.03 3.85 -10.55
C CYS A 44 40.41 3.24 -10.87
N PRO A 45 41.25 3.91 -11.68
CA PRO A 45 42.60 3.44 -12.00
C PRO A 45 43.50 3.21 -10.77
N ASN A 46 43.22 3.89 -9.66
CA ASN A 46 43.95 3.73 -8.39
C ASN A 46 43.36 2.61 -7.49
N GLY A 47 42.33 1.89 -7.93
CA GLY A 47 41.77 0.73 -7.24
C GLY A 47 40.60 0.99 -6.28
N HIS A 48 40.14 2.22 -6.09
CA HIS A 48 38.93 2.49 -5.28
C HIS A 48 37.67 1.95 -5.96
N SER A 49 36.85 1.25 -5.17
CA SER A 49 35.55 0.72 -5.55
C SER A 49 34.51 1.84 -5.62
N LEU A 50 33.80 1.92 -6.75
CA LEU A 50 32.78 2.90 -7.06
C LEU A 50 31.51 2.17 -7.49
N HIS A 51 30.35 2.76 -7.19
CA HIS A 51 29.06 2.28 -7.64
C HIS A 51 28.07 3.45 -7.70
N TYR A 52 27.07 3.36 -8.57
CA TYR A 52 25.99 4.34 -8.61
C TYR A 52 24.89 3.97 -7.60
N VAL A 53 24.46 4.95 -6.81
CA VAL A 53 23.43 4.74 -5.77
C VAL A 53 22.03 4.80 -6.36
N ASP A 54 21.78 5.74 -7.26
CA ASP A 54 20.46 6.06 -7.81
C ASP A 54 20.22 5.45 -9.20
N THR A 55 20.32 4.13 -9.28
CA THR A 55 20.14 3.40 -10.55
C THR A 55 18.67 3.33 -10.96
N THR A 56 18.39 3.18 -12.25
CA THR A 56 17.01 3.02 -12.72
C THR A 56 16.37 1.76 -12.13
N ALA A 57 17.14 0.67 -12.01
CA ALA A 57 16.68 -0.56 -11.37
C ALA A 57 16.26 -0.35 -9.91
N LYS A 58 17.06 0.37 -9.11
CA LYS A 58 16.71 0.66 -7.70
C LYS A 58 15.49 1.58 -7.58
N LYS A 59 15.36 2.57 -8.48
CA LYS A 59 14.17 3.45 -8.52
C LYS A 59 12.91 2.66 -8.85
N LEU A 60 13.01 1.73 -9.80
CA LEU A 60 11.91 0.85 -10.17
C LEU A 60 11.51 -0.05 -8.99
N GLU A 61 12.46 -0.71 -8.35
CA GLU A 61 12.21 -1.55 -7.16
C GLU A 61 11.54 -0.74 -6.03
N ALA A 62 12.03 0.48 -5.77
CA ALA A 62 11.43 1.36 -4.77
C ALA A 62 10.00 1.74 -5.13
N ALA A 63 9.72 2.05 -6.40
CA ALA A 63 8.39 2.39 -6.89
C ALA A 63 7.44 1.18 -6.79
N GLU A 64 7.89 -0.01 -7.17
CA GLU A 64 7.11 -1.26 -7.04
C GLU A 64 6.77 -1.55 -5.58
N ARG A 65 7.73 -1.38 -4.67
CA ARG A 65 7.50 -1.53 -3.23
C ARG A 65 6.45 -0.53 -2.71
N GLN A 66 6.53 0.73 -3.14
CA GLN A 66 5.55 1.75 -2.77
C GLN A 66 4.15 1.42 -3.32
N LEU A 67 4.06 0.98 -4.58
CA LEU A 67 2.81 0.58 -5.20
C LEU A 67 2.16 -0.58 -4.43
N LYS A 68 2.94 -1.61 -4.09
CA LYS A 68 2.46 -2.76 -3.32
C LYS A 68 1.96 -2.35 -1.92
N ALA A 69 2.68 -1.46 -1.24
CA ALA A 69 2.26 -0.94 0.06
C ALA A 69 0.95 -0.12 -0.05
N ALA A 70 0.82 0.71 -1.08
CA ALA A 70 -0.38 1.48 -1.34
C ALA A 70 -1.60 0.58 -1.62
N GLN A 71 -1.42 -0.47 -2.42
CA GLN A 71 -2.45 -1.47 -2.70
C GLN A 71 -2.89 -2.19 -1.42
N ALA A 72 -1.94 -2.70 -0.63
CA ALA A 72 -2.25 -3.37 0.63
C ALA A 72 -3.00 -2.46 1.62
N ASN A 73 -2.64 -1.18 1.68
CA ASN A 73 -3.36 -0.20 2.50
C ASN A 73 -4.77 0.04 1.97
N ALA A 74 -4.94 0.19 0.65
CA ALA A 74 -6.25 0.36 0.04
C ALA A 74 -7.17 -0.83 0.33
N ASP A 75 -6.66 -2.06 0.21
CA ASP A 75 -7.39 -3.28 0.52
C ASP A 75 -7.79 -3.32 2.00
N PHE A 76 -6.85 -3.00 2.90
CA PHE A 76 -7.12 -2.92 4.34
C PHE A 76 -8.27 -1.96 4.66
N TYR A 77 -8.23 -0.74 4.11
CA TYR A 77 -9.30 0.24 4.33
C TYR A 77 -10.61 -0.16 3.67
N CYS A 78 -10.57 -0.82 2.51
CA CYS A 78 -11.77 -1.36 1.88
C CYS A 78 -12.43 -2.40 2.79
N HIS A 79 -11.68 -3.37 3.28
CA HIS A 79 -12.18 -4.38 4.21
C HIS A 79 -12.71 -3.77 5.52
N GLN A 80 -12.01 -2.79 6.09
CA GLN A 80 -12.48 -2.09 7.29
C GLN A 80 -13.80 -1.36 7.04
N ARG A 81 -13.90 -0.63 5.92
CA ARG A 81 -15.13 0.06 5.54
C ARG A 81 -16.28 -0.92 5.34
N ASP A 82 -16.05 -2.01 4.62
CA ASP A 82 -17.09 -2.98 4.31
C ASP A 82 -17.59 -3.67 5.59
N GLY A 83 -16.69 -4.06 6.50
CA GLY A 83 -17.07 -4.59 7.81
C GLY A 83 -17.82 -3.59 8.69
N ALA A 84 -17.47 -2.31 8.64
CA ALA A 84 -18.21 -1.25 9.33
C ALA A 84 -19.61 -1.07 8.73
N LEU A 85 -19.75 -1.08 7.40
CA LEU A 85 -21.03 -0.99 6.71
C LEU A 85 -21.93 -2.18 7.05
N GLU A 86 -21.38 -3.40 7.08
CA GLU A 86 -22.12 -4.59 7.48
C GLU A 86 -22.63 -4.49 8.93
N SER A 87 -21.77 -4.03 9.84
CA SER A 87 -22.12 -3.83 11.25
C SER A 87 -23.24 -2.78 11.41
N LEU A 88 -23.14 -1.65 10.69
CA LEU A 88 -24.18 -0.63 10.65
C LEU A 88 -25.49 -1.17 10.07
N ASN A 89 -25.43 -1.94 9.00
CA ASN A 89 -26.60 -2.57 8.38
C ASN A 89 -27.28 -3.56 9.33
N ALA A 90 -26.50 -4.38 10.06
CA ALA A 90 -27.00 -5.30 11.07
C ALA A 90 -27.70 -4.55 12.23
N ALA A 91 -27.07 -3.51 12.78
CA ALA A 91 -27.64 -2.68 13.83
C ALA A 91 -28.94 -1.97 13.37
N ASN A 92 -28.93 -1.44 12.15
CA ASN A 92 -30.11 -0.82 11.54
C ASN A 92 -31.25 -1.83 11.34
N LYS A 93 -30.93 -3.06 10.93
CA LYS A 93 -31.91 -4.14 10.76
C LYS A 93 -32.55 -4.51 12.10
N GLU A 94 -31.77 -4.68 13.16
CA GLU A 94 -32.29 -4.97 14.50
C GLU A 94 -33.14 -3.81 15.03
N THR A 95 -32.68 -2.57 14.87
CA THR A 95 -33.46 -1.38 15.25
C THR A 95 -34.81 -1.34 14.52
N ARG A 96 -34.83 -1.59 13.21
CA ARG A 96 -36.08 -1.67 12.42
C ARG A 96 -36.97 -2.83 12.85
N ARG A 97 -36.39 -3.96 13.25
CA ARG A 97 -37.14 -5.11 13.77
C ARG A 97 -37.78 -4.75 15.11
N LEU A 98 -37.03 -4.20 16.06
CA LEU A 98 -37.54 -3.79 17.37
C LEU A 98 -38.66 -2.75 17.25
N LYS A 99 -38.46 -1.72 16.40
CA LYS A 99 -39.51 -0.72 16.11
C LYS A 99 -40.79 -1.38 15.59
N ARG A 100 -40.69 -2.28 14.59
CA ARG A 100 -41.86 -3.00 14.05
C ARG A 100 -42.58 -3.84 15.09
N ARG A 101 -41.85 -4.53 15.98
CA ARG A 101 -42.44 -5.34 17.06
C ARG A 101 -43.17 -4.50 18.10
N ALA A 102 -42.55 -3.39 18.52
CA ALA A 102 -43.17 -2.44 19.44
C ALA A 102 -44.45 -1.85 18.85
N HIS A 103 -44.44 -1.44 17.57
CA HIS A 103 -45.64 -0.95 16.86
C HIS A 103 -46.74 -2.01 16.74
N ALA A 104 -46.38 -3.30 16.60
CA ALA A 104 -47.33 -4.41 16.59
C ALA A 104 -47.83 -4.80 18.00
N GLY A 105 -47.48 -4.05 19.04
CA GLY A 105 -47.90 -4.36 20.41
C GLY A 105 -47.15 -5.52 21.06
N VAL A 106 -46.03 -5.97 20.48
CA VAL A 106 -45.26 -7.12 20.98
C VAL A 106 -44.07 -6.66 21.82
N CYS A 107 -44.00 -7.12 23.07
CA CYS A 107 -42.85 -6.88 23.95
C CYS A 107 -41.58 -7.55 23.41
N PRO A 108 -40.44 -6.85 23.27
CA PRO A 108 -39.21 -7.43 22.75
C PRO A 108 -38.57 -8.47 23.69
N ASP A 109 -38.78 -8.36 25.01
CA ASP A 109 -38.11 -9.20 26.01
C ASP A 109 -38.84 -10.52 26.27
N CYS A 110 -40.18 -10.48 26.36
CA CYS A 110 -40.98 -11.68 26.63
C CYS A 110 -41.86 -12.15 25.47
N ASN A 111 -41.76 -11.51 24.30
CA ASN A 111 -42.47 -11.90 23.05
C ASN A 111 -44.01 -12.00 23.16
N ARG A 112 -44.63 -11.40 24.17
CA ARG A 112 -46.10 -11.37 24.36
C ARG A 112 -46.71 -10.10 23.78
N HIS A 113 -47.97 -10.20 23.36
CA HIS A 113 -48.75 -9.07 22.86
C HIS A 113 -49.46 -8.33 23.99
N PHE A 114 -49.40 -6.99 23.97
CA PHE A 114 -50.06 -6.11 24.93
C PHE A 114 -50.65 -4.90 24.23
N VAL A 115 -51.82 -4.46 24.68
CA VAL A 115 -52.45 -3.22 24.19
C VAL A 115 -51.62 -1.98 24.57
N ASN A 116 -50.95 -2.03 25.73
CA ASN A 116 -50.02 -0.98 26.17
C ASN A 116 -48.69 -1.62 26.58
N VAL A 117 -47.77 -1.72 25.62
CA VAL A 117 -46.44 -2.32 25.79
C VAL A 117 -45.60 -1.49 26.78
N GLU A 118 -45.72 -0.17 26.79
CA GLU A 118 -44.97 0.72 27.68
C GLU A 118 -45.22 0.40 29.16
N ARG A 119 -46.49 0.25 29.56
CA ARG A 119 -46.87 -0.15 30.93
C ARG A 119 -46.32 -1.53 31.30
N HIS A 120 -46.36 -2.46 30.35
CA HIS A 120 -45.84 -3.81 30.55
C HIS A 120 -44.32 -3.80 30.77
N MET A 121 -43.56 -3.09 29.94
CA MET A 121 -42.10 -2.99 30.10
C MET A 121 -41.71 -2.32 31.42
N LYS A 122 -42.39 -1.23 31.81
CA LYS A 122 -42.16 -0.54 33.10
C LYS A 122 -42.41 -1.44 34.32
N SER A 123 -43.42 -2.31 34.27
CA SER A 123 -43.80 -3.15 35.42
C SER A 123 -43.10 -4.51 35.48
N LYS A 124 -42.61 -5.04 34.34
CA LYS A 124 -42.05 -6.40 34.26
C LYS A 124 -40.61 -6.48 33.77
N HIS A 125 -40.10 -5.47 33.05
CA HIS A 125 -38.79 -5.53 32.39
C HIS A 125 -37.81 -4.44 32.82
N GLY A 126 -38.22 -3.47 33.65
CA GLY A 126 -37.31 -2.71 34.50
C GLY A 126 -36.24 -1.84 33.80
N THR A 127 -36.36 -1.58 32.50
CA THR A 127 -35.41 -0.73 31.78
C THR A 127 -36.12 0.54 31.26
N PRO A 128 -35.72 1.74 31.70
CA PRO A 128 -36.15 2.98 31.09
C PRO A 128 -35.67 3.01 29.63
N LEU A 129 -36.58 3.30 28.70
CA LEU A 129 -36.18 3.68 27.35
C LEU A 129 -35.48 5.04 27.46
N GLU A 130 -34.15 5.05 27.55
CA GLU A 130 -33.37 6.28 27.37
C GLU A 130 -33.68 6.83 25.98
N PRO A 131 -34.13 8.09 25.86
CA PRO A 131 -34.35 8.71 24.56
C PRO A 131 -33.00 8.93 23.88
N VAL A 132 -32.84 8.36 22.69
CA VAL A 132 -31.71 8.67 21.82
C VAL A 132 -31.91 10.11 21.32
N ALA A 133 -31.07 11.03 21.81
CA ALA A 133 -30.99 12.42 21.37
C ALA A 133 -30.43 12.53 19.93
#